data_AF-A0A1I3TYM6-F1
#
_entry.id   AF-A0A1I3TYM6-F1
#
_cell.length_a   1.000
_cell.length_b   1.000
_cell.length_c   1.000
_cell.angle_alpha   90.00
_cell.angle_beta   90.00
_cell.angle_gamma   90.00
#
_symmetry.space_group_name_H-M   'P 1'
#
loop_
_entity.id
_entity.type
_entity.pdbx_description
1 polymer ?
#
loop_
_entity_poly.entity_id
_entity_poly.type
_entity_poly.pdbx_seq_one_letter_code
_entity_poly.pdbx_strand_id
1 'polypeptide(L)'
;MIVLVPVSMFSVNFSVARGRPYSRLERRVLEEIAAQAGVAPHQGATLTSLCDTFRVHERLMVEALVTLVGAGWVAVTSGREATFVLTDEGQQACSSGKDPASVVVAPAPPCTVVFDRTAGQLARRGEVLTVSKQEARPDLNPSTPRRILRNTLDESQIQKLLPRASGEWVRSIGRPRLVTFSRYLPVRVDLADRAITGLPRSWHQALSAEILTVAQTRQEELKAAPNLQPAPQTARKESPLVPAAPPATGQAHRPTPLSIAGRRSPTSAVGVPALPQTDASFPWLDEADPLGNGGDGFTERSVKAALFSELSGEESHQLLITEALATAANHVLIASPTVNVESLSKLGDVIQAAVSRGVRVDVLYGDTDEGTTPQDVVDLLNRIGYHAAQRLGRDLVRPAKEPTGSGAGLLIFDGKDGYLEAVIGDYAWVGSPGSKQARSVHVGGTEFMAQVARAAAGLWMWSGDPDSADRWRRVADRCQDDTAVSAARGDRLKDQVLTELIVDDEHAQVPQGPEDSALRIGGACRHENGSAVGIRGISVVIRRPEALATP
;
A
#
# COMPACT_ATOMS: atom_id res chain seq x y z
N MET A 1 -26.19 -9.92 -27.02
CA MET A 1 -25.05 -10.88 -27.00
C MET A 1 -24.39 -10.87 -25.63
N ILE A 2 -23.50 -11.81 -25.31
CA ILE A 2 -22.70 -11.79 -24.07
C ILE A 2 -21.30 -11.28 -24.39
N VAL A 3 -20.80 -10.33 -23.59
CA VAL A 3 -19.40 -9.87 -23.59
C VAL A 3 -18.81 -10.22 -22.22
N LEU A 4 -17.55 -10.65 -22.21
CA LEU A 4 -16.84 -11.00 -20.99
C LEU A 4 -15.93 -9.85 -20.54
N VAL A 5 -16.00 -9.50 -19.26
CA VAL A 5 -15.04 -8.58 -18.63
C VAL A 5 -14.07 -9.41 -17.78
N PRO A 6 -12.75 -9.41 -18.05
CA PRO A 6 -11.79 -10.17 -17.28
C PRO A 6 -11.61 -9.57 -15.89
N VAL A 7 -11.76 -10.40 -14.85
CA VAL A 7 -11.67 -9.97 -13.46
C VAL A 7 -10.73 -10.87 -12.66
N SER A 8 -10.15 -10.32 -11.59
CA SER A 8 -9.46 -11.05 -10.55
C SER A 8 -10.15 -10.90 -9.21
N MET A 9 -9.98 -11.87 -8.32
CA MET A 9 -10.56 -11.85 -6.99
C MET A 9 -9.46 -11.82 -5.94
N PHE A 10 -9.60 -10.95 -4.95
CA PHE A 10 -8.67 -10.78 -3.84
C PHE A 10 -9.37 -11.00 -2.51
N SER A 11 -8.76 -11.76 -1.62
CA SER A 11 -9.18 -11.91 -0.23
C SER A 11 -8.40 -10.92 0.63
N VAL A 12 -9.12 -10.14 1.42
CA VAL A 12 -8.57 -9.07 2.25
C VAL A 12 -8.91 -9.37 3.69
N ASN A 13 -7.88 -9.59 4.50
CA ASN A 13 -8.02 -9.57 5.96
C ASN A 13 -7.96 -8.12 6.41
N PHE A 14 -8.78 -7.72 7.38
CA PHE A 14 -8.74 -6.36 7.90
C PHE A 14 -9.24 -6.34 9.34
N SER A 15 -8.95 -5.25 10.05
CA SER A 15 -9.50 -4.98 11.36
C SER A 15 -10.37 -3.74 11.32
N VAL A 16 -11.43 -3.79 12.12
CA VAL A 16 -12.28 -2.62 12.38
C VAL A 16 -12.00 -2.13 13.79
N ALA A 17 -12.07 -0.82 13.92
CA ALA A 17 -12.02 -0.14 15.20
C ALA A 17 -13.38 0.48 15.51
N ARG A 18 -13.71 0.54 16.80
CA ARG A 18 -14.89 1.22 17.35
C ARG A 18 -14.43 2.21 18.42
N GLY A 19 -15.14 3.34 18.56
CA GLY A 19 -14.78 4.44 19.45
C GLY A 19 -14.54 5.76 18.72
N ARG A 20 -13.72 6.64 19.27
CA ARG A 20 -13.24 7.85 18.57
C ARG A 20 -11.74 7.69 18.34
N PRO A 21 -11.23 7.78 17.10
CA PRO A 21 -9.80 7.78 16.86
C PRO A 21 -9.20 9.06 17.45
N TYR A 22 -8.04 8.95 18.10
CA TYR A 22 -7.37 10.11 18.66
C TYR A 22 -6.52 10.75 17.59
N SER A 23 -6.76 12.03 17.33
CA SER A 23 -6.02 12.78 16.33
C SER A 23 -4.61 13.11 16.84
N ARG A 24 -3.67 13.34 15.92
CA ARG A 24 -2.34 13.84 16.29
C ARG A 24 -2.42 15.20 17.00
N LEU A 25 -3.42 16.02 16.66
CA LEU A 25 -3.68 17.28 17.34
C LEU A 25 -4.02 17.05 18.81
N GLU A 26 -4.95 16.15 19.12
CA GLU A 26 -5.30 15.81 20.51
C GLU A 26 -4.08 15.34 21.30
N ARG A 27 -3.21 14.55 20.69
CA ARG A 27 -1.95 14.13 21.32
C ARG A 27 -1.04 15.32 21.63
N ARG A 28 -0.85 16.24 20.69
CA ARG A 28 -0.03 17.43 20.91
C ARG A 28 -0.66 18.36 21.96
N VAL A 29 -1.97 18.53 21.95
CA VAL A 29 -2.70 19.29 22.98
C VAL A 29 -2.47 18.68 24.36
N LEU A 30 -2.52 17.35 24.48
CA LEU A 30 -2.23 16.66 25.73
C LEU A 30 -0.78 16.89 26.20
N GLU A 31 0.20 16.77 25.29
CA GLU A 31 1.62 17.04 25.56
C GLU A 31 1.86 18.50 26.01
N GLU A 32 1.17 19.46 25.40
CA GLU A 32 1.27 20.88 25.76
C GLU A 32 0.67 21.15 27.15
N ILE A 33 -0.48 20.56 27.48
CA ILE A 33 -1.05 20.64 28.84
C ILE A 33 -0.06 20.05 29.86
N ALA A 34 0.63 18.96 29.52
CA ALA A 34 1.67 18.37 30.36
C ALA A 34 2.85 19.32 30.58
N ALA A 35 3.32 19.96 29.51
CA ALA A 35 4.45 20.88 29.55
C ALA A 35 4.17 22.10 30.42
N GLN A 36 2.97 22.69 30.30
CA GLN A 36 2.57 23.85 31.09
C GLN A 36 2.43 23.52 32.59
N ALA A 37 1.92 22.32 32.92
CA ALA A 37 1.84 21.86 34.30
C ALA A 37 3.21 21.72 34.98
N GLY A 38 4.27 21.43 34.22
CA GLY A 38 5.64 21.36 34.74
C GLY A 38 6.24 22.73 35.12
N VAL A 39 5.81 23.80 34.46
CA VAL A 39 6.29 25.18 34.69
C VAL A 39 5.58 25.82 35.88
N ALA A 40 4.27 25.59 36.01
CA ALA A 40 3.44 26.11 37.09
C ALA A 40 2.43 25.03 37.54
N PRO A 41 2.73 24.22 38.57
CA PRO A 41 1.92 23.06 38.97
C PRO A 41 0.47 23.35 39.37
N HIS A 42 0.16 24.63 39.61
CA HIS A 42 -1.17 25.09 40.00
C HIS A 42 -1.90 25.86 38.90
N GLN A 43 -1.30 26.02 37.72
CA GLN A 43 -1.86 26.77 36.61
C GLN A 43 -2.02 25.82 35.41
N GLY A 44 -3.24 25.33 35.21
CA GLY A 44 -3.57 24.54 34.03
C GLY A 44 -3.57 25.37 32.75
N ALA A 45 -3.56 24.71 31.59
CA ALA A 45 -3.66 25.38 30.30
C ALA A 45 -5.05 25.98 30.10
N THR A 46 -5.16 27.15 29.47
CA THR A 46 -6.46 27.73 29.08
C THR A 46 -6.76 27.46 27.60
N LEU A 47 -8.03 27.53 27.21
CA LEU A 47 -8.42 27.41 25.80
C LEU A 47 -7.68 28.43 24.93
N THR A 48 -7.59 29.67 25.40
CA THR A 48 -6.88 30.77 24.73
C THR A 48 -5.40 30.41 24.52
N SER A 49 -4.71 29.95 25.57
CA SER A 49 -3.28 29.58 25.48
C SER A 49 -3.02 28.45 24.49
N LEU A 50 -3.93 27.46 24.42
CA LEU A 50 -3.81 26.34 23.50
C LEU A 50 -4.07 26.80 22.05
N CYS A 51 -5.10 27.61 21.81
CA CYS A 51 -5.36 28.20 20.50
C CYS A 51 -4.17 29.05 20.00
N ASP A 52 -3.57 29.86 20.87
CA ASP A 52 -2.40 30.67 20.53
C ASP A 52 -1.17 29.82 20.20
N THR A 53 -0.98 28.72 20.93
CA THR A 53 0.14 27.79 20.72
C THR A 53 0.00 27.03 19.40
N PHE A 54 -1.17 26.45 19.14
CA PHE A 54 -1.40 25.60 17.97
C PHE A 54 -1.79 26.39 16.71
N ARG A 55 -2.17 27.66 16.85
CA ARG A 55 -2.66 28.53 15.75
C ARG A 55 -3.81 27.89 14.97
N VAL A 56 -4.70 27.19 15.68
CA VAL A 56 -5.90 26.55 15.13
C VAL A 56 -7.16 27.31 15.54
N HIS A 57 -8.23 27.11 14.78
CA HIS A 57 -9.54 27.68 15.11
C HIS A 57 -10.07 27.12 16.44
N GLU A 58 -10.67 27.98 17.27
CA GLU A 58 -11.16 27.65 18.62
C GLU A 58 -12.07 26.42 18.63
N ARG A 59 -13.01 26.33 17.67
CA ARG A 59 -13.88 25.16 17.51
C ARG A 59 -13.12 23.82 17.43
N LEU A 60 -12.01 23.76 16.69
CA LEU A 60 -11.22 22.53 16.56
C LEU A 60 -10.52 22.20 17.89
N MET A 61 -10.05 23.22 18.61
CA MET A 61 -9.45 23.05 19.93
C MET A 61 -10.47 22.55 20.96
N VAL A 62 -11.68 23.10 20.96
CA VAL A 62 -12.79 22.61 21.81
C VAL A 62 -13.11 21.16 21.48
N GLU A 63 -13.19 20.78 20.21
CA GLU A 63 -13.44 19.38 19.82
C GLU A 63 -12.33 18.43 20.29
N ALA A 64 -11.06 18.85 20.23
CA ALA A 64 -9.94 18.10 20.77
C ALA A 64 -10.02 17.97 22.29
N LEU A 65 -10.27 19.06 23.01
CA LEU A 65 -10.39 19.07 24.47
C LEU A 65 -11.57 18.24 24.96
N VAL A 66 -12.73 18.33 24.33
CA VAL A 66 -13.90 17.48 24.64
C VAL A 66 -13.56 16.01 24.45
N THR A 67 -12.75 15.67 23.45
CA THR A 67 -12.26 14.31 23.24
C THR A 67 -11.38 13.84 24.39
N LEU A 68 -10.39 14.65 24.78
CA LEU A 68 -9.47 14.34 25.87
C LEU A 68 -10.17 14.28 27.25
N VAL A 69 -11.18 15.12 27.47
CA VAL A 69 -12.02 15.09 28.68
C VAL A 69 -12.90 13.85 28.69
N GLY A 70 -13.54 13.51 27.56
CA GLY A 70 -14.33 12.28 27.42
C GLY A 70 -13.50 11.00 27.60
N ALA A 71 -12.20 11.07 27.31
CA ALA A 71 -11.22 10.01 27.57
C ALA A 71 -10.92 9.80 29.05
N GLY A 72 -11.19 10.81 29.89
CA GLY A 72 -10.69 10.90 31.26
C GLY A 72 -9.21 11.24 31.35
N TRP A 73 -8.60 11.84 30.31
CA TRP A 73 -7.17 12.23 30.30
C TRP A 73 -6.92 13.68 30.68
N VAL A 74 -7.92 14.52 30.44
CA VAL A 74 -7.93 15.92 30.83
C VAL A 74 -9.11 16.16 31.76
N ALA A 75 -8.86 16.85 32.86
CA ALA A 75 -9.90 17.37 33.74
C ALA A 75 -10.03 18.88 33.56
N VAL A 76 -11.25 19.38 33.72
CA VAL A 76 -11.53 20.82 33.76
C VAL A 76 -11.58 21.25 35.21
N THR A 77 -10.73 22.19 35.62
CA THR A 77 -10.78 22.76 36.97
C THR A 77 -11.52 24.08 36.96
N SER A 78 -12.26 24.35 38.04
CA SER A 78 -13.09 25.53 38.17
C SER A 78 -12.26 26.72 38.66
N GLY A 79 -12.32 27.83 37.92
CA GLY A 79 -11.69 29.11 38.25
C GLY A 79 -12.43 30.27 37.59
N ARG A 80 -11.85 31.47 37.56
CA ARG A 80 -12.40 32.60 36.78
C ARG A 80 -12.41 32.31 35.28
N GLU A 81 -11.47 31.47 34.83
CA GLU A 81 -11.39 30.92 33.49
C GLU A 81 -11.27 29.39 33.61
N ALA A 82 -11.86 28.65 32.67
CA ALA A 82 -11.73 27.20 32.63
C ALA A 82 -10.28 26.82 32.30
N THR A 83 -9.64 26.07 33.20
CA THR A 83 -8.29 25.54 32.98
C THR A 83 -8.33 24.03 32.85
N PHE A 84 -7.47 23.52 32.00
CA PHE A 84 -7.33 22.11 31.65
C PHE A 84 -6.06 21.56 32.32
N VAL A 85 -6.21 20.48 33.06
CA VAL A 85 -5.11 19.77 33.74
C VAL A 85 -5.13 18.30 33.37
N LEU A 86 -3.97 17.64 33.39
CA LEU A 86 -3.92 16.19 33.21
C LEU A 86 -4.47 15.47 34.44
N THR A 87 -5.19 14.39 34.20
CA THR A 87 -5.47 13.36 35.21
C THR A 87 -4.28 12.42 35.36
N ASP A 88 -4.32 11.51 36.35
CA ASP A 88 -3.29 10.47 36.51
C ASP A 88 -3.18 9.61 35.23
N GLU A 89 -4.32 9.27 34.62
CA GLU A 89 -4.37 8.53 33.35
C GLU A 89 -3.80 9.35 32.19
N GLY A 90 -4.08 10.66 32.14
CA GLY A 90 -3.51 11.56 31.14
C GLY A 90 -1.99 11.70 31.26
N GLN A 91 -1.47 11.76 32.48
CA GLN A 91 -0.04 11.83 32.74
C GLN A 91 0.67 10.51 32.38
N GLN A 92 0.02 9.38 32.65
CA GLN A 92 0.48 8.07 32.19
C GLN A 92 0.44 7.95 30.66
N ALA A 93 -0.58 8.51 29.99
CA ALA A 93 -0.69 8.52 28.54
C ALA A 93 0.44 9.34 27.89
N CYS A 94 0.73 10.55 28.39
CA CYS A 94 1.86 11.37 27.94
C CYS A 94 3.20 10.66 28.09
N SER A 95 3.45 10.06 29.25
CA SER A 95 4.74 9.41 29.54
C SER A 95 4.94 8.07 28.82
N SER A 96 3.87 7.30 28.61
CA SER A 96 3.93 6.01 27.92
C SER A 96 3.88 6.12 26.40
N GLY A 97 3.39 7.24 25.87
CA GLY A 97 3.19 7.47 24.44
C GLY A 97 2.15 6.55 23.79
N LYS A 98 1.32 5.84 24.58
CA LYS A 98 0.26 4.95 24.10
C LYS A 98 -1.03 5.72 23.86
N ASP A 99 -1.62 5.53 22.69
CA ASP A 99 -2.98 6.01 22.39
C ASP A 99 -4.01 5.28 23.29
N PRO A 100 -5.17 5.88 23.60
CA PRO A 100 -6.10 5.33 24.60
C PRO A 100 -6.77 4.03 24.14
N ALA A 101 -7.20 3.25 25.13
CA ALA A 101 -8.00 2.03 24.96
C ALA A 101 -9.45 2.28 24.50
N SER A 102 -9.86 3.53 24.27
CA SER A 102 -11.18 3.87 23.74
C SER A 102 -11.40 3.37 22.31
N VAL A 103 -10.34 2.87 21.67
CA VAL A 103 -10.41 2.18 20.38
C VAL A 103 -10.40 0.68 20.63
N VAL A 104 -11.57 0.05 20.57
CA VAL A 104 -11.67 -1.42 20.55
C VAL A 104 -11.39 -1.88 19.13
N VAL A 105 -10.26 -2.52 18.92
CA VAL A 105 -9.89 -3.13 17.65
C VAL A 105 -10.34 -4.58 17.64
N ALA A 106 -11.11 -4.96 16.63
CA ALA A 106 -11.52 -6.33 16.41
C ALA A 106 -11.13 -6.79 15.00
N PRO A 107 -10.64 -8.03 14.82
CA PRO A 107 -10.48 -8.60 13.49
C PRO A 107 -11.85 -8.75 12.83
N ALA A 108 -11.98 -8.26 11.60
CA ALA A 108 -13.19 -8.44 10.82
C ALA A 108 -13.11 -9.72 9.97
N PRO A 109 -14.25 -10.34 9.61
CA PRO A 109 -14.27 -11.46 8.68
C PRO A 109 -13.62 -11.08 7.34
N PRO A 110 -12.78 -11.95 6.74
CA PRO A 110 -12.13 -11.65 5.47
C PRO A 110 -13.14 -11.28 4.38
N CYS A 111 -12.86 -10.19 3.67
CA CYS A 111 -13.69 -9.72 2.56
C CYS A 111 -13.10 -10.19 1.22
N THR A 112 -13.95 -10.55 0.25
CA THR A 112 -13.50 -10.78 -1.13
C THR A 112 -13.86 -9.61 -2.01
N VAL A 113 -12.86 -9.00 -2.63
CA VAL A 113 -12.99 -7.90 -3.59
C VAL A 113 -12.73 -8.43 -4.99
N VAL A 114 -13.48 -7.92 -5.97
CA VAL A 114 -13.31 -8.21 -7.40
C VAL A 114 -12.70 -7.00 -8.08
N PHE A 115 -11.66 -7.22 -8.87
CA PHE A 115 -10.92 -6.21 -9.59
C PHE A 115 -11.01 -6.47 -11.09
N ASP A 116 -11.56 -5.51 -11.83
CA ASP A 116 -11.59 -5.53 -13.29
C ASP A 116 -10.20 -5.26 -13.88
N ARG A 117 -9.82 -6.06 -14.87
CA ARG A 117 -8.51 -6.01 -15.54
C ARG A 117 -8.49 -5.13 -16.78
N THR A 118 -9.62 -4.49 -17.11
CA THR A 118 -9.76 -3.62 -18.28
C THR A 118 -9.49 -2.16 -17.92
N ALA A 119 -10.20 -1.65 -16.91
CA ALA A 119 -10.20 -0.25 -16.46
C ALA A 119 -9.90 -0.09 -14.96
N GLY A 120 -9.67 -1.18 -14.22
CA GLY A 120 -9.20 -1.12 -12.84
C GLY A 120 -10.30 -0.86 -11.82
N GLN A 121 -11.55 -1.16 -12.18
CA GLN A 121 -12.68 -0.97 -11.29
C GLN A 121 -12.73 -2.03 -10.19
N LEU A 122 -13.23 -1.65 -9.01
CA LEU A 122 -13.34 -2.53 -7.85
C LEU A 122 -14.80 -2.69 -7.41
N ALA A 123 -15.16 -3.87 -6.93
CA ALA A 123 -16.48 -4.19 -6.38
C ALA A 123 -16.37 -5.26 -5.30
N ARG A 124 -17.35 -5.34 -4.40
CA ARG A 124 -17.45 -6.48 -3.47
C ARG A 124 -17.89 -7.72 -4.23
N ARG A 125 -17.49 -8.91 -3.78
CA ARG A 125 -17.95 -10.18 -4.36
C ARG A 125 -19.48 -10.30 -4.46
N GLY A 126 -20.23 -9.73 -3.51
CA GLY A 126 -21.69 -9.76 -3.52
C GLY A 126 -22.34 -8.84 -4.57
N GLU A 127 -21.59 -7.89 -5.13
CA GLU A 127 -22.08 -6.91 -6.10
C GLU A 127 -21.90 -7.39 -7.56
N VAL A 128 -21.07 -8.42 -7.78
CA VAL A 128 -20.72 -8.93 -9.11
C VAL A 128 -20.82 -10.44 -9.20
N LEU A 129 -21.51 -10.93 -10.24
CA LEU A 129 -21.57 -12.36 -10.55
C LEU A 129 -20.40 -12.73 -11.46
N THR A 130 -19.46 -13.53 -10.95
CA THR A 130 -18.29 -13.97 -11.73
C THR A 130 -18.36 -15.45 -12.05
N VAL A 131 -17.96 -15.83 -13.26
CA VAL A 131 -17.90 -17.21 -13.74
C VAL A 131 -16.45 -17.64 -14.00
N SER A 132 -16.21 -18.94 -13.97
CA SER A 132 -14.91 -19.52 -14.34
C SER A 132 -14.65 -19.39 -15.84
N LYS A 133 -13.40 -19.58 -16.28
CA LYS A 133 -13.05 -19.57 -17.72
C LYS A 133 -13.81 -20.64 -18.52
N GLN A 134 -14.06 -21.82 -17.93
CA GLN A 134 -14.78 -22.90 -18.61
C GLN A 134 -16.25 -22.55 -18.83
N GLU A 135 -16.91 -21.97 -17.82
CA GLU A 135 -18.29 -21.51 -17.90
C GLU A 135 -18.44 -20.28 -18.80
N ALA A 136 -17.44 -19.39 -18.81
CA ALA A 136 -17.45 -18.15 -19.59
C ALA A 136 -17.44 -18.41 -21.11
N ARG A 137 -16.91 -19.56 -21.55
CA ARG A 137 -16.75 -19.92 -22.97
C ARG A 137 -16.15 -18.76 -23.78
N PRO A 138 -14.90 -18.33 -23.49
CA PRO A 138 -14.26 -17.23 -24.21
C PRO A 138 -14.01 -17.55 -25.71
N ASP A 139 -14.15 -18.82 -26.10
CA ASP A 139 -14.21 -19.27 -27.49
C ASP A 139 -15.47 -18.77 -28.23
N LEU A 140 -16.58 -18.60 -27.50
CA LEU A 140 -17.88 -18.19 -28.05
C LEU A 140 -18.20 -16.72 -27.77
N ASN A 141 -17.77 -16.21 -26.62
CA ASN A 141 -18.09 -14.87 -26.15
C ASN A 141 -16.85 -13.96 -26.23
N PRO A 142 -16.91 -12.80 -26.91
CA PRO A 142 -15.79 -11.88 -26.98
C PRO A 142 -15.49 -11.28 -25.60
N SER A 143 -14.24 -10.88 -25.37
CA SER A 143 -13.77 -10.33 -24.09
C SER A 143 -13.17 -8.94 -24.28
N THR A 144 -13.37 -8.05 -23.31
CA THR A 144 -12.60 -6.80 -23.25
C THR A 144 -11.10 -7.08 -23.04
N PRO A 145 -10.21 -6.20 -23.52
CA PRO A 145 -8.77 -6.41 -23.40
C PRO A 145 -8.31 -6.31 -21.94
N ARG A 146 -7.31 -7.12 -21.59
CA ARG A 146 -6.62 -7.03 -20.30
C ARG A 146 -5.55 -5.96 -20.38
N ARG A 147 -5.83 -4.76 -19.87
CA ARG A 147 -4.86 -3.66 -19.81
C ARG A 147 -4.05 -3.67 -18.52
N ILE A 148 -4.64 -4.16 -17.43
CA ILE A 148 -4.02 -4.15 -16.12
C ILE A 148 -3.53 -5.55 -15.76
N LEU A 149 -2.20 -5.72 -15.74
CA LEU A 149 -1.57 -7.01 -15.45
C LEU A 149 -1.16 -7.18 -13.99
N ARG A 150 -1.08 -6.10 -13.19
CA ARG A 150 -0.63 -6.14 -11.79
C ARG A 150 -1.40 -7.17 -10.94
N ASN A 151 -0.69 -7.92 -10.12
CA ASN A 151 -1.27 -8.95 -9.25
C ASN A 151 -1.42 -8.49 -7.79
N THR A 152 -1.38 -7.18 -7.59
CA THR A 152 -1.46 -6.51 -6.31
C THR A 152 -2.61 -5.50 -6.33
N LEU A 153 -3.19 -5.27 -5.15
CA LEU A 153 -4.14 -4.20 -4.91
C LEU A 153 -3.59 -3.32 -3.80
N ASP A 154 -3.77 -2.01 -3.97
CA ASP A 154 -3.48 -1.03 -2.94
C ASP A 154 -4.60 -1.05 -1.89
N GLU A 155 -4.19 -1.01 -0.62
CA GLU A 155 -5.05 -0.93 0.56
C GLU A 155 -5.98 0.30 0.50
N SER A 156 -5.47 1.44 0.00
CA SER A 156 -6.23 2.68 -0.13
C SER A 156 -7.45 2.53 -1.07
N GLN A 157 -7.28 1.77 -2.15
CA GLN A 157 -8.31 1.57 -3.17
C GLN A 157 -9.46 0.69 -2.65
N ILE A 158 -9.17 -0.23 -1.73
CA ILE A 158 -10.14 -1.20 -1.22
C ILE A 158 -10.83 -0.76 0.07
N GLN A 159 -10.29 0.21 0.82
CA GLN A 159 -10.81 0.63 2.12
C GLN A 159 -12.31 0.97 2.11
N LYS A 160 -12.80 1.58 1.04
CA LYS A 160 -14.22 1.96 0.88
C LYS A 160 -15.16 0.76 0.66
N LEU A 161 -14.62 -0.38 0.22
CA LEU A 161 -15.38 -1.59 -0.07
C LEU A 161 -15.46 -2.56 1.10
N LEU A 162 -14.64 -2.36 2.12
CA LEU A 162 -14.60 -3.24 3.28
C LEU A 162 -15.85 -3.04 4.15
N PRO A 163 -16.58 -4.12 4.48
CA PRO A 163 -17.80 -4.04 5.26
C PRO A 163 -17.49 -3.60 6.70
N ARG A 164 -18.33 -2.71 7.23
CA ARG A 164 -18.22 -2.17 8.58
C ARG A 164 -19.61 -1.76 9.09
N ALA A 165 -19.86 -1.90 10.38
CA ALA A 165 -21.08 -1.43 11.02
C ALA A 165 -21.05 0.09 11.22
N SER A 166 -22.21 0.68 11.54
CA SER A 166 -22.28 2.10 11.89
C SER A 166 -21.41 2.40 13.12
N GLY A 167 -20.60 3.45 13.05
CA GLY A 167 -19.65 3.82 14.11
C GLY A 167 -18.34 3.03 14.10
N GLU A 168 -18.16 2.07 13.18
CA GLU A 168 -16.87 1.42 12.97
C GLU A 168 -16.07 2.11 11.85
N TRP A 169 -14.75 2.09 11.95
CA TRP A 169 -13.85 2.45 10.85
C TRP A 169 -12.82 1.36 10.61
N VAL A 170 -12.31 1.27 9.39
CA VAL A 170 -11.23 0.35 9.07
C VAL A 170 -9.96 0.86 9.74
N ARG A 171 -9.39 0.07 10.65
CA ARG A 171 -8.17 0.43 11.39
C ARG A 171 -6.93 0.01 10.64
N SER A 172 -6.92 -1.22 10.15
CA SER A 172 -5.83 -1.76 9.35
C SER A 172 -6.38 -2.67 8.27
N ILE A 173 -5.68 -2.68 7.14
CA ILE A 173 -5.96 -3.56 6.01
C ILE A 173 -4.74 -4.45 5.87
N GLY A 174 -4.95 -5.76 6.00
CA GLY A 174 -3.92 -6.73 5.69
C GLY A 174 -3.73 -6.83 4.17
N ARG A 175 -2.55 -7.31 3.77
CA ARG A 175 -2.18 -7.47 2.36
C ARG A 175 -3.26 -8.23 1.57
N PRO A 176 -3.83 -7.65 0.51
CA PRO A 176 -4.75 -8.35 -0.37
C PRO A 176 -4.09 -9.58 -0.99
N ARG A 177 -4.70 -10.75 -0.81
CA ARG A 177 -4.22 -12.02 -1.36
C ARG A 177 -5.01 -12.36 -2.62
N LEU A 178 -4.33 -12.52 -3.75
CA LEU A 178 -4.95 -12.97 -4.99
C LEU A 178 -5.52 -14.39 -4.80
N VAL A 179 -6.84 -14.52 -4.89
CA VAL A 179 -7.55 -15.81 -4.78
C VAL A 179 -7.64 -16.47 -6.15
N THR A 180 -7.96 -15.69 -7.18
CA THR A 180 -8.10 -16.22 -8.54
C THR A 180 -7.84 -15.11 -9.55
N PHE A 181 -6.94 -15.38 -10.50
CA PHE A 181 -6.54 -14.43 -11.55
C PHE A 181 -7.44 -14.45 -12.79
N SER A 182 -8.15 -15.56 -13.03
CA SER A 182 -8.79 -15.87 -14.32
C SER A 182 -10.28 -16.16 -14.17
N ARG A 183 -11.06 -15.14 -13.81
CA ARG A 183 -12.53 -15.17 -13.87
C ARG A 183 -13.06 -14.13 -14.83
N TYR A 184 -14.33 -14.25 -15.15
CA TYR A 184 -15.03 -13.31 -16.03
C TYR A 184 -16.31 -12.83 -15.38
N LEU A 185 -16.65 -11.57 -15.57
CA LEU A 185 -17.98 -11.01 -15.36
C LEU A 185 -18.70 -11.04 -16.72
N PRO A 186 -19.70 -11.92 -16.92
CA PRO A 186 -20.46 -11.95 -18.15
C PRO A 186 -21.51 -10.84 -18.12
N VAL A 187 -21.45 -9.92 -19.08
CA VAL A 187 -22.44 -8.86 -19.26
C VAL A 187 -23.23 -9.10 -20.53
N ARG A 188 -24.53 -8.82 -20.50
CA ARG A 188 -25.40 -8.89 -21.66
C ARG A 188 -25.49 -7.53 -22.31
N VAL A 189 -25.18 -7.47 -23.59
CA VAL A 189 -25.20 -6.25 -24.40
C VAL A 189 -26.33 -6.33 -25.42
N ASP A 190 -27.19 -5.31 -25.39
CA ASP A 190 -28.11 -4.99 -26.47
C ASP A 190 -27.49 -3.88 -27.32
N LEU A 191 -27.17 -4.19 -28.57
CA LEU A 191 -26.56 -3.23 -29.49
C LEU A 191 -27.56 -2.24 -30.08
N ALA A 192 -28.85 -2.59 -30.15
CA ALA A 192 -29.88 -1.70 -30.66
C ALA A 192 -30.13 -0.56 -29.67
N ASP A 193 -30.29 -0.90 -28.39
CA ASP A 193 -30.55 0.07 -27.32
C ASP A 193 -29.27 0.62 -26.68
N ARG A 194 -28.10 0.11 -27.10
CA ARG A 194 -26.79 0.33 -26.45
C ARG A 194 -26.84 0.07 -24.94
N ALA A 195 -27.67 -0.86 -24.52
CA ALA A 195 -27.91 -1.19 -23.12
C ALA A 195 -26.98 -2.33 -22.66
N ILE A 196 -26.46 -2.21 -21.44
CA ILE A 196 -25.62 -3.23 -20.80
C ILE A 196 -26.31 -3.69 -19.52
N THR A 197 -26.56 -4.99 -19.39
CA THR A 197 -27.15 -5.60 -18.20
C THR A 197 -26.16 -6.56 -17.53
N GLY A 198 -26.16 -6.57 -16.20
CA GLY A 198 -25.23 -7.36 -15.37
C GLY A 198 -23.93 -6.64 -15.00
N LEU A 199 -23.74 -5.39 -15.43
CA LEU A 199 -22.61 -4.55 -15.03
C LEU A 199 -22.98 -3.73 -13.77
N PRO A 200 -22.12 -3.64 -12.74
CA PRO A 200 -22.36 -2.76 -11.59
C PRO A 200 -22.48 -1.30 -12.03
N ARG A 201 -23.43 -0.56 -11.44
CA ARG A 201 -23.68 0.87 -11.77
C ARG A 201 -22.41 1.72 -11.72
N SER A 202 -21.58 1.51 -10.70
CA SER A 202 -20.31 2.24 -10.52
C SER A 202 -19.30 1.98 -11.64
N TRP A 203 -19.42 0.89 -12.40
CA TRP A 203 -18.48 0.52 -13.46
C TRP A 203 -18.91 1.00 -14.85
N HIS A 204 -20.15 1.50 -15.00
CA HIS A 204 -20.68 1.89 -16.31
C HIS A 204 -19.85 2.99 -16.98
N GLN A 205 -19.47 4.03 -16.24
CA GLN A 205 -18.71 5.15 -16.81
C GLN A 205 -17.37 4.70 -17.39
N ALA A 206 -16.68 3.77 -16.72
CA ALA A 206 -15.35 3.32 -17.11
C ALA A 206 -15.35 2.22 -18.19
N LEU A 207 -16.37 1.35 -18.22
CA LEU A 207 -16.35 0.13 -19.04
C LEU A 207 -17.35 0.11 -20.20
N SER A 208 -18.39 0.96 -20.20
CA SER A 208 -19.47 0.82 -21.19
C SER A 208 -19.00 1.00 -22.63
N ALA A 209 -18.13 1.98 -22.89
CA ALA A 209 -17.60 2.24 -24.22
C ALA A 209 -16.83 1.02 -24.76
N GLU A 210 -15.91 0.47 -23.98
CA GLU A 210 -15.10 -0.69 -24.36
C GLU A 210 -15.98 -1.94 -24.60
N ILE A 211 -16.94 -2.19 -23.72
CA ILE A 211 -17.87 -3.32 -23.85
C ILE A 211 -18.69 -3.21 -25.14
N LEU A 212 -19.21 -2.02 -25.46
CA LEU A 212 -19.98 -1.77 -26.67
C LEU A 212 -19.11 -1.90 -27.93
N THR A 213 -17.88 -1.40 -27.92
CA THR A 213 -16.94 -1.55 -29.03
C THR A 213 -16.67 -3.04 -29.31
N VAL A 214 -16.33 -3.82 -28.29
CA VAL A 214 -16.09 -5.27 -28.42
C VAL A 214 -17.32 -6.01 -28.95
N ALA A 215 -18.52 -5.63 -28.48
CA ALA A 215 -19.78 -6.19 -28.98
C ALA A 215 -20.03 -5.86 -30.46
N GLN A 216 -19.81 -4.61 -30.87
CA GLN A 216 -19.99 -4.14 -32.25
C GLN A 216 -19.04 -4.87 -33.21
N THR A 217 -17.74 -4.90 -32.90
CA THR A 217 -16.72 -5.62 -33.69
C THR A 217 -17.13 -7.08 -33.89
N ARG A 218 -17.56 -7.76 -32.82
CA ARG A 218 -17.99 -9.16 -32.92
C ARG A 218 -19.24 -9.34 -33.78
N GLN A 219 -20.19 -8.40 -33.75
CA GLN A 219 -21.37 -8.45 -34.62
C GLN A 219 -21.01 -8.26 -36.10
N GLU A 220 -20.05 -7.39 -36.39
CA GLU A 220 -19.54 -7.16 -37.74
C GLU A 220 -18.80 -8.39 -38.27
N GLU A 221 -17.94 -9.02 -37.46
CA GLU A 221 -17.27 -10.29 -37.80
C GLU A 221 -18.28 -11.39 -38.17
N LEU A 222 -19.36 -11.54 -37.39
CA LEU A 222 -20.40 -12.53 -37.64
C LEU A 222 -21.22 -12.24 -38.91
N LYS A 223 -21.42 -10.96 -39.25
CA LYS A 223 -22.06 -10.55 -40.51
C LYS A 223 -21.12 -10.72 -41.71
N ALA A 224 -19.83 -10.47 -41.51
CA ALA A 224 -18.80 -10.53 -42.53
C ALA A 224 -18.37 -11.96 -42.87
N ALA A 225 -18.62 -12.94 -42.01
CA ALA A 225 -18.40 -14.37 -42.27
C ALA A 225 -19.64 -14.96 -42.98
N PRO A 226 -19.72 -14.93 -44.33
CA PRO A 226 -20.92 -15.34 -45.04
C PRO A 226 -20.90 -16.87 -45.15
N ASN A 227 -21.91 -17.54 -44.58
CA ASN A 227 -22.28 -18.93 -44.87
C ASN A 227 -21.10 -19.84 -45.28
N LEU A 228 -20.15 -20.08 -44.37
CA LEU A 228 -19.49 -21.38 -44.38
C LEU A 228 -20.58 -22.37 -43.99
N GLN A 229 -21.35 -22.82 -45.01
CA GLN A 229 -22.18 -24.01 -44.89
C GLN A 229 -21.32 -25.06 -44.18
N PRO A 230 -21.77 -25.64 -43.06
CA PRO A 230 -21.01 -26.68 -42.40
C PRO A 230 -20.77 -27.77 -43.46
N ALA A 231 -19.51 -27.96 -43.84
CA ALA A 231 -19.13 -29.05 -44.72
C ALA A 231 -19.81 -30.32 -44.18
N PRO A 232 -20.49 -31.11 -45.04
CA PRO A 232 -21.29 -32.24 -44.60
C PRO A 232 -20.42 -33.09 -43.68
N GLN A 233 -20.83 -33.19 -42.42
CA GLN A 233 -20.16 -33.98 -41.41
C GLN A 233 -20.05 -35.40 -41.98
N THR A 234 -18.86 -35.75 -42.44
CA THR A 234 -18.56 -37.09 -42.91
C THR A 234 -18.87 -38.02 -41.75
N ALA A 235 -19.84 -38.91 -41.98
CA ALA A 235 -20.40 -39.83 -41.03
C ALA A 235 -19.29 -40.43 -40.15
N ARG A 236 -19.23 -39.97 -38.90
CA ARG A 236 -18.33 -40.52 -37.90
C ARG A 236 -18.89 -41.89 -37.55
N LYS A 237 -18.26 -42.92 -38.13
CA LYS A 237 -18.53 -44.34 -37.93
C LYS A 237 -18.78 -44.62 -36.45
N GLU A 238 -20.01 -44.99 -36.13
CA GLU A 238 -20.41 -45.50 -34.81
C GLU A 238 -19.46 -46.62 -34.41
N SER A 239 -18.79 -46.45 -33.27
CA SER A 239 -18.08 -47.53 -32.60
C SER A 239 -19.05 -48.24 -31.64
N PRO A 240 -18.87 -49.56 -31.39
CA PRO A 240 -19.92 -50.40 -30.83
C PRO A 240 -20.19 -50.13 -29.35
N LEU A 241 -21.46 -50.29 -28.98
CA LEU A 241 -21.96 -50.31 -27.60
C LEU A 241 -21.18 -51.28 -26.72
N VAL A 242 -20.62 -50.76 -25.62
CA VAL A 242 -20.19 -51.54 -24.46
C VAL A 242 -21.42 -51.76 -23.56
N PRO A 243 -21.75 -53.00 -23.16
CA PRO A 243 -22.91 -53.27 -22.31
C PRO A 243 -22.69 -52.80 -20.87
N ALA A 244 -23.76 -52.23 -20.31
CA ALA A 244 -23.83 -51.71 -18.95
C ALA A 244 -23.73 -52.81 -17.88
N ALA A 245 -22.97 -52.54 -16.83
CA ALA A 245 -22.93 -53.31 -15.60
C ALA A 245 -24.13 -52.97 -14.68
N PRO A 246 -24.65 -53.92 -13.88
CA PRO A 246 -25.83 -53.73 -13.05
C PRO A 246 -25.55 -52.88 -11.79
N PRO A 247 -26.56 -52.22 -11.22
CA PRO A 247 -26.39 -51.40 -10.03
C PRO A 247 -26.34 -52.27 -8.77
N ALA A 248 -25.30 -52.06 -7.96
CA ALA A 248 -25.21 -52.59 -6.61
C ALA A 248 -26.12 -51.78 -5.67
N THR A 249 -27.05 -52.47 -5.04
CA THR A 249 -27.84 -52.02 -3.90
C THR A 249 -26.93 -51.84 -2.68
N GLY A 250 -26.82 -50.61 -2.18
CA GLY A 250 -26.13 -50.28 -0.94
C GLY A 250 -26.84 -49.14 -0.23
N GLN A 251 -27.85 -49.47 0.56
CA GLN A 251 -28.48 -48.56 1.52
C GLN A 251 -27.47 -48.15 2.59
N ALA A 252 -27.19 -46.85 2.70
CA ALA A 252 -26.58 -46.27 3.88
C ALA A 252 -27.44 -45.09 4.34
N HIS A 253 -28.11 -45.29 5.48
CA HIS A 253 -28.84 -44.27 6.21
C HIS A 253 -27.93 -43.09 6.58
N ARG A 254 -28.39 -41.86 6.29
CA ARG A 254 -27.94 -40.65 6.98
C ARG A 254 -29.15 -39.93 7.57
N PRO A 255 -29.10 -39.51 8.85
CA PRO A 255 -30.24 -38.97 9.56
C PRO A 255 -30.47 -37.50 9.22
N THR A 256 -31.76 -37.18 9.11
CA THR A 256 -32.35 -35.84 9.04
C THR A 256 -31.98 -35.01 10.28
N PRO A 257 -31.66 -33.71 10.17
CA PRO A 257 -31.67 -32.85 11.32
C PRO A 257 -33.12 -32.44 11.66
N LEU A 258 -33.42 -32.66 12.94
CA LEU A 258 -34.62 -32.31 13.69
C LEU A 258 -35.15 -30.89 13.41
N SER A 259 -36.43 -30.83 13.05
CA SER A 259 -37.27 -29.64 13.18
C SER A 259 -37.48 -29.33 14.66
N ILE A 260 -36.98 -28.18 15.13
CA ILE A 260 -37.38 -27.61 16.42
C ILE A 260 -38.60 -26.72 16.19
N ALA A 261 -39.74 -27.16 16.70
CA ALA A 261 -40.93 -26.35 16.86
C ALA A 261 -40.82 -25.51 18.15
N GLY A 262 -41.24 -24.24 18.07
CA GLY A 262 -41.66 -23.48 19.24
C GLY A 262 -40.78 -22.29 19.62
N ARG A 263 -41.04 -21.12 19.03
CA ARG A 263 -40.96 -19.85 19.77
C ARG A 263 -41.99 -18.87 19.25
N ARG A 264 -42.91 -18.50 20.14
CA ARG A 264 -43.96 -17.50 19.96
C ARG A 264 -43.33 -16.12 19.82
N SER A 265 -43.75 -15.37 18.81
CA SER A 265 -43.52 -13.94 18.68
C SER A 265 -44.38 -13.18 19.68
N PRO A 266 -43.85 -12.16 20.39
CA PRO A 266 -44.70 -11.12 20.96
C PRO A 266 -44.96 -10.03 19.91
N THR A 267 -46.23 -9.91 19.59
CA THR A 267 -46.88 -8.69 19.10
C THR A 267 -46.49 -7.51 19.98
N SER A 268 -45.99 -6.43 19.38
CA SER A 268 -46.07 -5.07 19.93
C SER A 268 -45.98 -4.07 18.80
N ALA A 269 -47.13 -3.47 18.49
CA ALA A 269 -47.28 -2.31 17.64
C ALA A 269 -46.85 -1.07 18.41
N VAL A 270 -45.94 -0.28 17.85
CA VAL A 270 -45.76 1.14 18.19
C VAL A 270 -45.38 1.84 16.89
N GLY A 271 -46.21 2.83 16.51
CA GLY A 271 -46.02 3.64 15.30
C GLY A 271 -44.77 4.50 15.38
N VAL A 272 -44.06 4.58 14.25
CA VAL A 272 -42.93 5.49 14.04
C VAL A 272 -43.46 6.66 13.19
N PRO A 273 -43.34 7.92 13.63
CA PRO A 273 -43.73 9.07 12.81
C PRO A 273 -42.70 9.31 11.71
N ALA A 274 -43.20 9.76 10.56
CA ALA A 274 -42.42 10.10 9.37
C ALA A 274 -41.38 11.19 9.67
N LEU A 275 -40.13 10.93 9.28
CA LEU A 275 -39.06 11.93 9.25
C LEU A 275 -39.16 12.76 7.96
N PRO A 276 -38.88 14.08 8.02
CA PRO A 276 -38.98 14.96 6.88
C PRO A 276 -37.85 14.70 5.88
N GLN A 277 -38.22 14.64 4.59
CA GLN A 277 -37.30 14.68 3.47
C GLN A 277 -36.56 16.02 3.49
N THR A 278 -35.24 15.98 3.57
CA THR A 278 -34.37 17.13 3.37
C THR A 278 -33.65 16.93 2.03
N ASP A 279 -34.21 17.57 1.00
CA ASP A 279 -33.48 17.90 -0.22
C ASP A 279 -32.47 19.00 0.13
N ALA A 280 -31.21 18.61 0.30
CA ALA A 280 -30.09 19.54 0.34
C ALA A 280 -29.03 19.05 -0.65
N SER A 281 -29.20 19.49 -1.89
CA SER A 281 -28.19 19.46 -2.95
C SER A 281 -27.01 20.33 -2.52
N PHE A 282 -25.79 19.80 -2.54
CA PHE A 282 -24.57 20.53 -2.19
C PHE A 282 -23.96 21.20 -3.43
N PRO A 283 -23.86 22.54 -3.49
CA PRO A 283 -23.50 23.28 -4.71
C PRO A 283 -21.99 23.50 -4.93
N TRP A 284 -21.11 22.66 -4.36
CA TRP A 284 -19.65 22.77 -4.51
C TRP A 284 -19.03 21.61 -5.31
N LEU A 285 -19.86 20.85 -6.05
CA LEU A 285 -19.46 19.74 -6.90
C LEU A 285 -19.30 20.11 -8.39
N ASP A 286 -19.34 21.41 -8.72
CA ASP A 286 -19.24 21.94 -10.09
C ASP A 286 -18.04 22.91 -10.25
N GLU A 287 -16.84 22.48 -9.87
CA GLU A 287 -15.61 23.06 -10.44
C GLU A 287 -15.09 22.12 -11.53
N ALA A 288 -15.54 22.41 -12.75
CA ALA A 288 -15.04 21.79 -13.97
C ALA A 288 -13.65 22.35 -14.28
N ASP A 289 -12.61 21.52 -14.13
CA ASP A 289 -11.31 21.80 -14.71
C ASP A 289 -11.40 21.74 -16.24
N PRO A 290 -10.90 22.74 -16.98
CA PRO A 290 -10.93 22.75 -18.43
C PRO A 290 -9.96 21.69 -18.98
N LEU A 291 -10.53 20.72 -19.69
CA LEU A 291 -9.84 19.67 -20.45
C LEU A 291 -8.79 20.25 -21.41
N GLY A 292 -7.55 20.33 -20.96
CA GLY A 292 -6.36 20.42 -21.81
C GLY A 292 -6.04 19.04 -22.37
N ASN A 293 -6.59 18.72 -23.54
CA ASN A 293 -6.15 17.58 -24.34
C ASN A 293 -4.76 17.90 -24.94
N GLY A 294 -3.70 17.55 -24.23
CA GLY A 294 -2.33 17.52 -24.74
C GLY A 294 -1.69 16.22 -24.30
N GLY A 295 -1.38 15.33 -25.25
CA GLY A 295 -0.84 14.00 -24.97
C GLY A 295 0.57 14.06 -24.39
N ASP A 296 0.68 13.88 -23.07
CA ASP A 296 1.91 13.50 -22.37
C ASP A 296 1.54 12.55 -21.22
N GLY A 297 1.12 11.34 -21.58
CA GLY A 297 0.60 10.31 -20.66
C GLY A 297 1.61 9.75 -19.63
N PHE A 298 2.80 10.33 -19.52
CA PHE A 298 3.85 9.94 -18.56
C PHE A 298 4.14 11.00 -17.49
N THR A 299 3.61 12.22 -17.61
CA THR A 299 3.91 13.30 -16.65
C THR A 299 3.22 13.15 -15.29
N GLU A 300 2.12 12.40 -15.20
CA GLU A 300 1.35 12.26 -13.94
C GLU A 300 2.06 11.49 -12.82
N ARG A 301 3.14 10.74 -13.10
CA ARG A 301 3.84 9.94 -12.07
C ARG A 301 5.11 10.56 -11.53
N SER A 302 5.59 11.66 -12.12
CA SER A 302 6.83 12.29 -11.70
C SER A 302 6.60 13.18 -10.47
N VAL A 303 7.47 13.03 -9.47
CA VAL A 303 7.51 13.87 -8.26
C VAL A 303 8.82 14.64 -8.21
N LYS A 304 8.77 15.85 -7.63
CA LYS A 304 9.96 16.68 -7.42
C LYS A 304 10.81 16.10 -6.29
N ALA A 305 12.08 15.85 -6.58
CA ALA A 305 13.07 15.43 -5.60
C ALA A 305 14.29 16.36 -5.63
N ALA A 306 15.01 16.43 -4.52
CA ALA A 306 16.33 17.05 -4.48
C ALA A 306 17.37 16.02 -4.94
N LEU A 307 18.22 16.37 -5.91
CA LEU A 307 19.34 15.52 -6.33
C LEU A 307 20.63 16.03 -5.67
N PHE A 308 21.21 15.24 -4.77
CA PHE A 308 22.43 15.61 -4.06
C PHE A 308 23.69 15.24 -4.84
N SER A 309 23.75 14.02 -5.40
CA SER A 309 24.92 13.55 -6.17
C SER A 309 24.63 12.32 -7.02
N GLU A 310 25.49 12.07 -8.01
CA GLU A 310 25.58 10.81 -8.74
C GLU A 310 26.85 10.08 -8.32
N LEU A 311 26.73 8.79 -8.02
CA LEU A 311 27.80 7.97 -7.46
C LEU A 311 28.23 6.94 -8.48
N SER A 312 29.53 6.72 -8.56
CA SER A 312 30.11 5.66 -9.39
C SER A 312 31.32 5.02 -8.70
N GLY A 313 31.46 3.71 -8.90
CA GLY A 313 32.58 2.93 -8.38
C GLY A 313 32.47 2.56 -6.90
N GLU A 314 33.17 1.50 -6.51
CA GLU A 314 33.05 0.87 -5.18
C GLU A 314 33.43 1.80 -4.02
N GLU A 315 34.54 2.54 -4.16
CA GLU A 315 35.05 3.42 -3.10
C GLU A 315 34.03 4.50 -2.70
N SER A 316 33.40 5.14 -3.67
CA SER A 316 32.36 6.16 -3.44
C SER A 316 31.17 5.59 -2.66
N HIS A 317 30.74 4.37 -2.99
CA HIS A 317 29.63 3.73 -2.28
C HIS A 317 30.03 3.30 -0.87
N GLN A 318 31.25 2.78 -0.66
CA GLN A 318 31.76 2.39 0.65
C GLN A 318 31.94 3.59 1.60
N LEU A 319 32.43 4.71 1.08
CA LEU A 319 32.51 5.96 1.85
C LEU A 319 31.12 6.43 2.27
N LEU A 320 30.14 6.39 1.36
CA LEU A 320 28.79 6.87 1.64
C LEU A 320 28.03 6.01 2.64
N ILE A 321 28.09 4.67 2.55
CA ILE A 321 27.43 3.81 3.55
C ILE A 321 28.07 3.97 4.93
N THR A 322 29.38 4.19 4.98
CA THR A 322 30.10 4.47 6.23
C THR A 322 29.68 5.82 6.81
N GLU A 323 29.57 6.87 5.98
CA GLU A 323 29.07 8.18 6.39
C GLU A 323 27.62 8.07 6.90
N ALA A 324 26.73 7.43 6.14
CA ALA A 324 25.33 7.24 6.52
C ALA A 324 25.19 6.54 7.88
N LEU A 325 25.92 5.44 8.11
CA LEU A 325 25.93 4.75 9.40
C LEU A 325 26.59 5.58 10.51
N ALA A 326 27.51 6.49 10.20
CA ALA A 326 28.15 7.36 11.17
C ALA A 326 27.27 8.56 11.58
N THR A 327 26.50 9.13 10.66
CA THR A 327 25.77 10.38 10.87
C THR A 327 24.28 10.21 11.10
N ALA A 328 23.68 9.08 10.73
CA ALA A 328 22.24 8.88 10.90
C ALA A 328 21.80 9.02 12.36
N ALA A 329 20.63 9.64 12.55
CA ALA A 329 20.07 9.94 13.85
C ALA A 329 19.12 8.84 14.37
N ASN A 330 18.24 8.30 13.52
CA ASN A 330 17.17 7.39 13.93
C ASN A 330 17.14 6.09 13.12
N HIS A 331 17.26 6.18 11.79
CA HIS A 331 17.06 5.05 10.88
C HIS A 331 18.17 4.94 9.85
N VAL A 332 18.58 3.71 9.58
CA VAL A 332 19.31 3.30 8.39
C VAL A 332 18.66 2.03 7.85
N LEU A 333 18.34 2.00 6.56
CA LEU A 333 17.95 0.78 5.85
C LEU A 333 18.94 0.50 4.74
N ILE A 334 19.42 -0.73 4.71
CA ILE A 334 20.30 -1.27 3.68
C ILE A 334 19.53 -2.38 2.98
N ALA A 335 19.14 -2.17 1.73
CA ALA A 335 18.59 -3.21 0.85
C ALA A 335 19.58 -3.46 -0.29
N SER A 336 20.05 -4.70 -0.39
CA SER A 336 21.08 -5.09 -1.35
C SER A 336 20.60 -6.22 -2.27
N PRO A 337 20.95 -6.26 -3.56
CA PRO A 337 20.56 -7.35 -4.46
C PRO A 337 21.10 -8.70 -3.99
N THR A 338 22.32 -8.73 -3.44
CA THR A 338 22.93 -9.94 -2.86
C THR A 338 23.55 -9.63 -1.49
N VAL A 339 23.80 -10.67 -0.70
CA VAL A 339 24.51 -10.56 0.58
C VAL A 339 25.61 -11.62 0.71
N ASN A 340 26.74 -11.20 1.27
CA ASN A 340 27.85 -12.05 1.65
C ASN A 340 28.26 -11.73 3.10
N VAL A 341 28.43 -12.76 3.93
CA VAL A 341 28.81 -12.62 5.35
C VAL A 341 30.15 -11.89 5.52
N GLU A 342 31.12 -12.09 4.63
CA GLU A 342 32.41 -11.41 4.66
C GLU A 342 32.24 -9.90 4.43
N SER A 343 31.55 -9.50 3.37
CA SER A 343 31.26 -8.08 3.08
C SER A 343 30.47 -7.43 4.21
N LEU A 344 29.44 -8.11 4.72
CA LEU A 344 28.63 -7.63 5.83
C LEU A 344 29.45 -7.48 7.13
N SER A 345 30.39 -8.40 7.38
CA SER A 345 31.26 -8.34 8.57
C SER A 345 32.18 -7.13 8.58
N LYS A 346 32.61 -6.65 7.40
CA LYS A 346 33.42 -5.43 7.25
C LYS A 346 32.68 -4.17 7.72
N LEU A 347 31.35 -4.16 7.65
CA LEU A 347 30.51 -3.07 8.18
C LEU A 347 30.16 -3.26 9.66
N GLY A 348 30.55 -4.38 10.28
CA GLY A 348 30.14 -4.77 11.63
C GLY A 348 30.40 -3.70 12.68
N ASP A 349 31.62 -3.15 12.70
CA ASP A 349 32.02 -2.12 13.67
C ASP A 349 31.22 -0.82 13.49
N VAL A 350 30.94 -0.42 12.25
CA VAL A 350 30.21 0.82 11.94
C VAL A 350 28.73 0.66 12.27
N ILE A 351 28.14 -0.51 11.97
CA ILE A 351 26.77 -0.85 12.40
C ILE A 351 26.68 -0.88 13.93
N GLN A 352 27.66 -1.50 14.60
CA GLN A 352 27.71 -1.55 16.06
C GLN A 352 27.75 -0.14 16.66
N ALA A 353 28.56 0.76 16.08
CA ALA A 353 28.63 2.16 16.50
C ALA A 353 27.29 2.89 16.29
N ALA A 354 26.62 2.70 15.15
CA ALA A 354 25.30 3.27 14.89
C ALA A 354 24.26 2.83 15.94
N VAL A 355 24.19 1.53 16.20
CA VAL A 355 23.25 0.93 17.15
C VAL A 355 23.52 1.39 18.58
N SER A 356 24.79 1.58 18.94
CA SER A 356 25.18 2.11 20.25
C SER A 356 24.67 3.54 20.47
N ARG A 357 24.45 4.30 19.39
CA ARG A 357 23.81 5.64 19.44
C ARG A 357 22.27 5.57 19.45
N GLY A 358 21.68 4.38 19.42
CA GLY A 358 20.23 4.19 19.35
C GLY A 358 19.66 4.19 17.92
N VAL A 359 20.52 4.23 16.90
CA VAL A 359 20.09 4.16 15.49
C VAL A 359 19.56 2.75 15.20
N ARG A 360 18.40 2.69 14.55
CA ARG A 360 17.84 1.44 14.05
C ARG A 360 18.42 1.13 12.67
N VAL A 361 18.98 -0.07 12.51
CA VAL A 361 19.58 -0.55 11.28
C VAL A 361 18.76 -1.75 10.76
N ASP A 362 18.05 -1.54 9.66
CA ASP A 362 17.25 -2.56 8.97
C ASP A 362 18.07 -3.09 7.77
N VAL A 363 18.29 -4.41 7.64
CA VAL A 363 19.09 -5.01 6.55
C VAL A 363 18.24 -6.02 5.76
N LEU A 364 18.03 -5.73 4.48
CA LEU A 364 17.31 -6.54 3.51
C LEU A 364 18.27 -7.03 2.41
N TYR A 365 18.01 -8.21 1.87
CA TYR A 365 18.78 -8.73 0.73
C TYR A 365 17.89 -9.47 -0.27
N GLY A 366 18.29 -9.44 -1.54
CA GLY A 366 17.63 -10.12 -2.64
C GLY A 366 17.90 -11.61 -2.65
N ASP A 367 19.17 -11.98 -2.61
CA ASP A 367 19.67 -13.36 -2.61
C ASP A 367 20.97 -13.49 -1.78
N THR A 368 21.42 -14.71 -1.54
CA THR A 368 22.69 -15.00 -0.83
C THR A 368 23.78 -15.43 -1.82
N ASP A 369 24.99 -14.90 -1.67
CA ASP A 369 26.16 -15.34 -2.44
C ASP A 369 26.58 -16.78 -2.05
N GLU A 370 27.39 -17.43 -2.90
CA GLU A 370 27.89 -18.78 -2.63
C GLU A 370 28.56 -18.90 -1.26
N GLY A 371 28.17 -19.92 -0.49
CA GLY A 371 28.70 -20.18 0.86
C GLY A 371 28.07 -19.32 1.97
N THR A 372 27.14 -18.42 1.67
CA THR A 372 26.35 -17.70 2.66
C THR A 372 24.95 -18.30 2.75
N THR A 373 24.48 -18.61 3.96
CA THR A 373 23.06 -18.98 4.18
C THR A 373 22.28 -17.81 4.81
N PRO A 374 20.94 -17.76 4.63
CA PRO A 374 20.09 -16.78 5.32
C PRO A 374 20.30 -16.76 6.85
N GLN A 375 20.53 -17.95 7.43
CA GLN A 375 20.76 -18.10 8.86
C GLN A 375 22.08 -17.44 9.31
N ASP A 376 23.15 -17.56 8.52
CA ASP A 376 24.44 -16.94 8.82
C ASP A 376 24.34 -15.41 8.88
N VAL A 377 23.57 -14.83 7.96
CA VAL A 377 23.29 -13.37 7.92
C VAL A 377 22.55 -12.94 9.18
N VAL A 378 21.49 -13.67 9.54
CA VAL A 378 20.69 -13.41 10.74
C VAL A 378 21.54 -13.52 12.01
N ASP A 379 22.38 -14.56 12.11
CA ASP A 379 23.22 -14.80 13.27
C ASP A 379 24.33 -13.76 13.41
N LEU A 380 24.95 -13.33 12.31
CA LEU A 380 25.93 -12.25 12.30
C LEU A 380 25.31 -10.93 12.77
N LEU A 381 24.17 -10.52 12.21
CA LEU A 381 23.51 -9.26 12.57
C LEU A 381 22.97 -9.26 14.01
N ASN A 382 22.44 -10.39 14.48
CA ASN A 382 22.06 -10.56 15.88
C ASN A 382 23.25 -10.46 16.85
N ARG A 383 24.43 -10.95 16.42
CA ARG A 383 25.68 -10.84 17.18
C ARG A 383 26.17 -9.41 17.24
N ILE A 384 26.19 -8.69 16.10
CA ILE A 384 26.54 -7.27 16.04
C ILE A 384 25.62 -6.44 16.95
N GLY A 385 24.30 -6.62 16.83
CA GLY A 385 23.33 -5.94 17.70
C GLY A 385 23.54 -6.27 19.18
N TYR A 386 23.82 -7.53 19.51
CA TYR A 386 24.11 -7.92 20.90
C TYR A 386 25.38 -7.25 21.46
N HIS A 387 26.44 -7.14 20.67
CA HIS A 387 27.66 -6.45 21.12
C HIS A 387 27.49 -4.94 21.25
N ALA A 388 26.62 -4.32 20.45
CA ALA A 388 26.34 -2.88 20.53
C ALA A 388 25.62 -2.48 21.82
N ALA A 389 24.50 -3.14 22.12
CA ALA A 389 23.60 -2.73 23.20
C ALA A 389 22.82 -3.90 23.82
N GLN A 390 23.44 -5.09 23.88
CA GLN A 390 22.85 -6.29 24.47
C GLN A 390 21.46 -6.62 23.88
N ARG A 391 20.43 -6.76 24.72
CA ARG A 391 19.06 -7.06 24.27
C ARG A 391 18.47 -5.91 23.45
N LEU A 392 18.72 -4.65 23.82
CA LEU A 392 18.22 -3.49 23.10
C LEU A 392 18.80 -3.42 21.69
N GLY A 393 20.08 -3.77 21.54
CA GLY A 393 20.73 -3.75 20.22
C GLY A 393 20.17 -4.80 19.25
N ARG A 394 19.67 -5.95 19.74
CA ARG A 394 18.91 -6.91 18.90
C ARG A 394 17.58 -6.36 18.40
N ASP A 395 16.99 -5.39 19.11
CA ASP A 395 15.75 -4.77 18.66
C ASP A 395 15.99 -3.64 17.65
N LEU A 396 17.20 -3.06 17.69
CA LEU A 396 17.66 -1.99 16.82
C LEU A 396 18.29 -2.51 15.52
N VAL A 397 18.91 -3.70 15.51
CA VAL A 397 19.38 -4.35 14.26
C VAL A 397 18.36 -5.38 13.81
N ARG A 398 17.76 -5.18 12.64
CA ARG A 398 16.73 -6.07 12.10
C ARG A 398 17.17 -6.68 10.77
N PRO A 399 17.57 -7.97 10.77
CA PRO A 399 17.85 -8.70 9.54
C PRO A 399 16.55 -9.20 8.88
N ALA A 400 16.50 -9.20 7.55
CA ALA A 400 15.57 -10.04 6.80
C ALA A 400 15.83 -11.51 7.11
N LYS A 401 14.78 -12.23 7.50
CA LYS A 401 14.87 -13.67 7.81
C LYS A 401 14.98 -14.53 6.55
N GLU A 402 14.36 -14.06 5.48
CA GLU A 402 14.29 -14.73 4.19
C GLU A 402 14.71 -13.76 3.08
N PRO A 403 15.35 -14.26 2.00
CA PRO A 403 15.67 -13.45 0.84
C PRO A 403 14.42 -12.87 0.20
N THR A 404 14.46 -11.60 -0.17
CA THR A 404 13.33 -10.90 -0.78
C THR A 404 13.13 -11.27 -2.26
N GLY A 405 14.15 -11.83 -2.91
CA GLY A 405 14.20 -12.04 -4.37
C GLY A 405 14.26 -10.74 -5.18
N SER A 406 14.54 -9.60 -4.53
CA SER A 406 14.58 -8.28 -5.15
C SER A 406 15.96 -7.93 -5.68
N GLY A 407 16.02 -7.31 -6.86
CA GLY A 407 17.26 -6.72 -7.39
C GLY A 407 17.57 -5.31 -6.88
N ALA A 408 16.92 -4.85 -5.82
CA ALA A 408 17.04 -3.46 -5.36
C ALA A 408 18.40 -3.19 -4.66
N GLY A 409 19.14 -2.19 -5.15
CA GLY A 409 20.21 -1.52 -4.42
C GLY A 409 19.69 -0.21 -3.84
N LEU A 410 19.38 -0.20 -2.54
CA LEU A 410 18.75 0.93 -1.86
C LEU A 410 19.36 1.14 -0.47
N LEU A 411 19.84 2.35 -0.21
CA LEU A 411 20.22 2.82 1.11
C LEU A 411 19.27 3.96 1.51
N ILE A 412 18.68 3.91 2.70
CA ILE A 412 17.89 5.02 3.27
C ILE A 412 18.51 5.40 4.60
N PHE A 413 18.66 6.69 4.89
CA PHE A 413 19.16 7.17 6.17
C PHE A 413 18.65 8.57 6.49
N ASP A 414 18.70 8.97 7.76
CA ASP A 414 18.46 10.35 8.14
C ASP A 414 19.70 11.19 7.84
N GLY A 415 19.56 12.21 7.00
CA GLY A 415 20.58 13.21 6.72
C GLY A 415 20.90 14.09 7.94
N LYS A 416 21.91 14.96 7.80
CA LYS A 416 22.39 15.84 8.89
C LYS A 416 21.31 16.81 9.38
N ASP A 417 20.39 17.19 8.50
CA ASP A 417 19.26 18.07 8.80
C ASP A 417 18.05 17.33 9.38
N GLY A 418 18.16 16.01 9.59
CA GLY A 418 17.09 15.15 10.12
C GLY A 418 16.06 14.71 9.09
N TYR A 419 16.14 15.19 7.84
CA TYR A 419 15.33 14.71 6.73
C TYR A 419 15.86 13.38 6.20
N LEU A 420 14.97 12.54 5.68
CA LEU A 420 15.37 11.28 5.05
C LEU A 420 16.01 11.53 3.68
N GLU A 421 17.05 10.75 3.41
CA GLU A 421 17.80 10.71 2.16
C GLU A 421 17.84 9.26 1.67
N ALA A 422 17.93 9.07 0.35
CA ALA A 422 18.03 7.75 -0.26
C ALA A 422 19.09 7.69 -1.36
N VAL A 423 19.75 6.54 -1.44
CA VAL A 423 20.70 6.22 -2.50
C VAL A 423 20.17 5.00 -3.23
N ILE A 424 19.80 5.19 -4.50
CA ILE A 424 19.17 4.16 -5.33
C ILE A 424 20.11 3.83 -6.48
N GLY A 425 20.40 2.55 -6.69
CA GLY A 425 21.30 2.10 -7.74
C GLY A 425 21.37 0.59 -7.91
N ASP A 426 22.39 0.16 -8.62
CA ASP A 426 22.70 -1.26 -8.88
C ASP A 426 23.81 -1.80 -7.95
N TYR A 427 24.27 -1.00 -6.99
CA TYR A 427 25.34 -1.38 -6.08
C TYR A 427 24.90 -2.41 -5.03
N ALA A 428 25.70 -3.47 -4.87
CA ALA A 428 25.51 -4.50 -3.85
C ALA A 428 26.12 -4.09 -2.51
N TRP A 429 25.43 -3.22 -1.76
CA TRP A 429 25.86 -2.70 -0.45
C TRP A 429 26.47 -3.70 0.54
N VAL A 430 25.94 -4.92 0.62
CA VAL A 430 26.43 -5.97 1.54
C VAL A 430 26.76 -7.28 0.83
N GLY A 431 26.81 -7.26 -0.50
CA GLY A 431 27.14 -8.41 -1.34
C GLY A 431 28.61 -8.38 -1.78
N SER A 432 28.95 -9.28 -2.70
CA SER A 432 30.19 -9.16 -3.45
C SER A 432 30.11 -7.94 -4.40
N PRO A 433 31.11 -7.04 -4.43
CA PRO A 433 31.07 -5.85 -5.28
C PRO A 433 30.96 -6.26 -6.76
N GLY A 434 29.78 -6.04 -7.34
CA GLY A 434 29.49 -6.40 -8.73
C GLY A 434 30.02 -5.36 -9.70
N SER A 435 31.04 -5.70 -10.49
CA SER A 435 31.65 -4.89 -11.57
C SER A 435 32.17 -3.49 -11.15
N LYS A 436 33.20 -2.98 -11.83
CA LYS A 436 33.75 -1.63 -11.56
C LYS A 436 32.82 -0.47 -11.98
N GLN A 437 31.60 -0.77 -12.44
CA GLN A 437 30.69 0.19 -13.09
C GLN A 437 29.40 0.46 -12.32
N ALA A 438 29.28 0.04 -11.06
CA ALA A 438 28.08 0.33 -10.27
C ALA A 438 27.79 1.85 -10.22
N ARG A 439 26.52 2.21 -10.43
CA ARG A 439 26.00 3.58 -10.45
C ARG A 439 24.81 3.70 -9.51
N SER A 440 24.83 4.78 -8.73
CA SER A 440 23.71 5.15 -7.87
C SER A 440 23.43 6.65 -7.94
N VAL A 441 22.23 7.05 -7.52
CA VAL A 441 21.85 8.45 -7.34
C VAL A 441 21.49 8.69 -5.90
N HIS A 442 22.01 9.77 -5.34
CA HIS A 442 21.71 10.23 -3.99
C HIS A 442 20.65 11.34 -4.08
N VAL A 443 19.47 11.07 -3.55
CA VAL A 443 18.27 11.89 -3.69
C VAL A 443 17.55 12.09 -2.35
N GLY A 444 16.74 13.14 -2.28
CA GLY A 444 15.91 13.43 -1.12
C GLY A 444 14.66 14.23 -1.47
N GLY A 445 14.02 14.78 -0.45
CA GLY A 445 12.74 15.47 -0.57
C GLY A 445 11.61 14.63 0.01
N THR A 446 10.79 15.25 0.85
CA THR A 446 9.82 14.55 1.71
C THR A 446 8.79 13.75 0.90
N GLU A 447 8.30 14.28 -0.23
CA GLU A 447 7.29 13.59 -1.04
C GLU A 447 7.87 12.34 -1.72
N PHE A 448 9.04 12.48 -2.34
CA PHE A 448 9.74 11.37 -2.96
C PHE A 448 10.13 10.31 -1.92
N MET A 449 10.64 10.73 -0.76
CA MET A 449 10.99 9.83 0.33
C MET A 449 9.80 9.07 0.91
N ALA A 450 8.59 9.63 0.87
CA ALA A 450 7.38 8.88 1.22
C ALA A 450 7.15 7.70 0.27
N GLN A 451 7.42 7.87 -1.03
CA GLN A 451 7.34 6.78 -2.01
C GLN A 451 8.43 5.73 -1.80
N VAL A 452 9.68 6.17 -1.59
CA VAL A 452 10.82 5.27 -1.32
C VAL A 452 10.60 4.44 -0.06
N ALA A 453 10.11 5.06 1.03
CA ALA A 453 9.80 4.36 2.27
C ALA A 453 8.63 3.35 2.12
N ARG A 454 7.64 3.64 1.26
CA ARG A 454 6.60 2.64 0.90
C ARG A 454 7.17 1.48 0.10
N ALA A 455 8.09 1.73 -0.82
CA ALA A 455 8.78 0.68 -1.56
C ALA A 455 9.60 -0.21 -0.60
N ALA A 456 10.33 0.39 0.36
CA ALA A 456 11.03 -0.33 1.42
C ALA A 456 10.08 -1.19 2.29
N ALA A 457 8.89 -0.68 2.64
CA ALA A 457 7.87 -1.47 3.32
C ALA A 457 7.40 -2.67 2.46
N GLY A 458 7.28 -2.47 1.14
CA GLY A 458 7.01 -3.53 0.17
C GLY A 458 8.07 -4.63 0.21
N LEU A 459 9.36 -4.27 0.22
CA LEU A 459 10.46 -5.23 0.35
C LEU A 459 10.38 -6.05 1.65
N TRP A 460 10.10 -5.41 2.78
CA TRP A 460 9.92 -6.08 4.07
C TRP A 460 8.78 -7.10 4.07
N MET A 461 7.65 -6.77 3.42
CA MET A 461 6.53 -7.69 3.29
C MET A 461 6.91 -9.00 2.59
N TRP A 462 7.91 -8.98 1.71
CA TRP A 462 8.39 -10.18 1.02
C TRP A 462 9.33 -11.04 1.87
N SER A 463 10.07 -10.43 2.80
CA SER A 463 10.90 -11.16 3.78
C SER A 463 10.09 -11.86 4.88
N GLY A 464 8.76 -11.67 4.92
CA GLY A 464 7.88 -12.28 5.92
C GLY A 464 7.83 -11.55 7.26
N ASP A 465 8.29 -10.30 7.34
CA ASP A 465 8.26 -9.47 8.56
C ASP A 465 7.31 -8.26 8.41
N PRO A 466 6.02 -8.41 8.77
CA PRO A 466 5.03 -7.35 8.65
C PRO A 466 5.24 -6.20 9.64
N ASP A 467 5.88 -6.44 10.79
CA ASP A 467 6.12 -5.38 11.79
C ASP A 467 7.15 -4.37 11.29
N SER A 468 8.16 -4.88 10.57
CA SER A 468 9.14 -4.05 9.88
C SER A 468 8.54 -3.30 8.69
N ALA A 469 7.65 -3.95 7.92
CA ALA A 469 6.89 -3.27 6.87
C ALA A 469 6.03 -2.12 7.42
N ASP A 470 5.26 -2.37 8.50
CA ASP A 470 4.41 -1.36 9.14
C ASP A 470 5.22 -0.18 9.69
N ARG A 471 6.43 -0.42 10.17
CA ARG A 471 7.34 0.64 10.59
C ARG A 471 7.73 1.54 9.41
N TRP A 472 8.13 0.97 8.28
CA TRP A 472 8.48 1.75 7.08
C TRP A 472 7.27 2.45 6.46
N ARG A 473 6.05 1.91 6.59
CA ARG A 473 4.81 2.64 6.27
C ARG A 473 4.63 3.88 7.14
N ARG A 474 4.84 3.76 8.46
CA ARG A 474 4.79 4.93 9.37
C ARG A 474 5.85 5.97 9.05
N VAL A 475 7.04 5.55 8.59
CA VAL A 475 8.07 6.46 8.09
C VAL A 475 7.57 7.19 6.84
N ALA A 476 6.97 6.48 5.89
CA ALA A 476 6.39 7.09 4.70
C ALA A 476 5.27 8.09 5.03
N ASP A 477 4.38 7.75 5.96
CA ASP A 477 3.30 8.65 6.40
C ASP A 477 3.88 9.93 7.01
N ARG A 478 4.94 9.81 7.83
CA ARG A 478 5.64 10.97 8.39
C ARG A 478 6.22 11.86 7.29
N CYS A 479 6.89 11.27 6.29
CA CYS A 479 7.40 12.03 5.15
C CYS A 479 6.28 12.79 4.42
N GLN A 480 5.12 12.16 4.22
CA GLN A 480 3.98 12.82 3.57
C GLN A 480 3.41 13.97 4.41
N ASP A 481 3.35 13.81 5.74
CA ASP A 481 2.96 14.89 6.64
C ASP A 481 3.95 16.05 6.58
N ASP A 482 5.26 15.76 6.57
CA ASP A 482 6.31 16.76 6.44
C ASP A 482 6.23 17.48 5.08
N THR A 483 5.84 16.80 3.99
CA THR A 483 5.53 17.43 2.70
C THR A 483 4.41 18.44 2.83
N ALA A 484 3.31 18.09 3.48
CA ALA A 484 2.18 19.01 3.67
C ALA A 484 2.58 20.24 4.50
N VAL A 485 3.41 20.04 5.53
CA VAL A 485 3.94 21.13 6.36
C VAL A 485 4.89 22.04 5.57
N SER A 486 5.85 21.47 4.83
CA SER A 486 6.78 22.24 3.99
C SER A 486 6.05 23.00 2.88
N ALA A 487 5.05 22.39 2.25
CA ALA A 487 4.21 23.06 1.26
C ALA A 487 3.45 24.25 1.87
N ALA A 488 2.89 24.10 3.06
CA ALA A 488 2.22 25.18 3.78
C ALA A 488 3.17 26.33 4.19
N ARG A 489 4.45 26.03 4.43
CA ARG A 489 5.50 27.03 4.71
C ARG A 489 6.04 27.71 3.45
N GLY A 490 5.79 27.14 2.27
CA GLY A 490 6.37 27.61 1.01
C GLY A 490 7.86 27.25 0.87
N ASP A 491 8.33 26.23 1.60
CA ASP A 491 9.70 25.76 1.53
C ASP A 491 9.95 25.18 0.13
N ARG A 492 10.80 25.84 -0.67
CA ARG A 492 11.25 25.33 -1.97
C ARG A 492 12.61 24.68 -1.82
N LEU A 493 12.71 23.40 -2.19
CA LEU A 493 14.01 22.74 -2.33
C LEU A 493 14.82 23.43 -3.43
N LYS A 494 16.11 23.62 -3.18
CA LYS A 494 17.07 23.97 -4.23
C LYS A 494 17.35 22.70 -5.05
N ASP A 495 17.66 22.86 -6.33
CA ASP A 495 18.06 21.76 -7.23
C ASP A 495 17.01 20.63 -7.37
N GLN A 496 15.76 21.04 -7.61
CA GLN A 496 14.67 20.10 -7.88
C GLN A 496 14.81 19.47 -9.27
N VAL A 497 14.80 18.14 -9.30
CA VAL A 497 14.66 17.32 -10.50
C VAL A 497 13.31 16.61 -10.49
N LEU A 498 12.78 16.28 -11.66
CA LEU A 498 11.63 15.40 -11.77
C LEU A 498 12.10 13.96 -11.68
N THR A 499 11.53 13.23 -10.74
CA THR A 499 11.88 11.83 -10.47
C THR A 499 10.67 10.95 -10.51
N GLU A 500 10.81 9.78 -11.11
CA GLU A 500 9.82 8.72 -11.09
C GLU A 500 10.44 7.48 -10.44
N LEU A 501 9.78 6.94 -9.42
CA LEU A 501 10.16 5.69 -8.77
C LEU A 501 9.44 4.52 -9.49
N ILE A 502 10.20 3.55 -9.97
CA ILE A 502 9.70 2.32 -10.59
C ILE A 502 9.88 1.18 -9.59
N VAL A 503 8.80 0.47 -9.26
CA VAL A 503 8.81 -0.60 -8.26
C VAL A 503 8.27 -1.91 -8.83
N ASP A 504 8.96 -3.02 -8.56
CA ASP A 504 8.50 -4.39 -8.88
C ASP A 504 8.05 -4.57 -10.33
N ASP A 505 6.82 -5.05 -10.56
CA ASP A 505 6.27 -5.38 -11.88
C ASP A 505 6.13 -4.16 -12.81
N GLU A 506 6.28 -2.93 -12.31
CA GLU A 506 6.35 -1.72 -13.14
C GLU A 506 7.57 -1.74 -14.07
N HIS A 507 8.63 -2.44 -13.69
CA HIS A 507 9.81 -2.65 -14.53
C HIS A 507 9.48 -3.34 -15.86
N ALA A 508 8.39 -4.14 -15.91
CA ALA A 508 7.96 -4.81 -17.14
C ALA A 508 7.29 -3.84 -18.14
N GLN A 509 6.84 -2.67 -17.67
CA GLN A 509 6.14 -1.67 -18.48
C GLN A 509 7.09 -0.59 -19.02
N VAL A 510 8.25 -0.43 -18.38
CA VAL A 510 9.21 0.62 -18.75
C VAL A 510 10.03 0.15 -19.95
N PRO A 511 10.01 0.88 -21.08
CA PRO A 511 10.84 0.57 -22.24
C PRO A 511 12.31 0.42 -21.84
N GLN A 512 12.99 -0.57 -22.43
CA GLN A 512 14.42 -0.81 -22.21
C GLN A 512 15.31 0.10 -23.10
N GLY A 513 14.70 0.97 -23.89
CA GLY A 513 15.42 1.88 -24.79
C GLY A 513 15.97 3.10 -24.03
N PRO A 514 17.10 3.67 -24.48
CA PRO A 514 17.57 4.96 -23.99
C PRO A 514 16.52 6.02 -24.36
N GLU A 515 15.84 6.60 -23.37
CA GLU A 515 15.21 7.91 -23.54
C GLU A 515 16.35 8.93 -23.45
N ASP A 516 16.61 9.65 -24.53
CA ASP A 516 17.76 10.56 -24.67
C ASP A 516 17.85 11.64 -23.55
N SER A 517 16.77 11.89 -22.81
CA SER A 517 16.71 12.89 -21.74
C SER A 517 16.53 12.34 -20.31
N ALA A 518 16.39 11.02 -20.14
CA ALA A 518 16.05 10.42 -18.85
C ALA A 518 17.15 9.47 -18.35
N LEU A 519 17.70 9.75 -17.17
CA LEU A 519 18.67 8.87 -16.52
C LEU A 519 17.94 7.84 -15.66
N ARG A 520 17.91 6.59 -16.11
CA ARG A 520 17.39 5.45 -15.34
C ARG A 520 18.52 4.75 -14.59
N ILE A 521 18.38 4.65 -13.27
CA ILE A 521 19.35 4.00 -12.38
C ILE A 521 18.60 3.09 -11.40
N GLY A 522 19.12 1.89 -11.15
CA GLY A 522 18.51 0.92 -10.24
C GLY A 522 18.68 -0.52 -10.70
N GLY A 523 18.05 -1.43 -9.98
CA GLY A 523 18.15 -2.86 -10.23
C GLY A 523 16.82 -3.58 -10.01
N ALA A 524 16.60 -4.61 -10.82
CA ALA A 524 15.48 -5.52 -10.67
C ALA A 524 15.84 -6.93 -11.12
N CYS A 525 15.30 -7.92 -10.42
CA CYS A 525 15.50 -9.33 -10.70
C CYS A 525 14.17 -9.98 -11.09
N ARG A 526 14.22 -10.92 -12.04
CA ARG A 526 13.08 -11.81 -12.29
C ARG A 526 13.07 -12.86 -11.20
N HIS A 527 11.89 -13.08 -10.62
CA HIS A 527 11.72 -14.05 -9.56
C HIS A 527 10.73 -15.13 -9.98
N GLU A 528 11.11 -16.39 -9.76
CA GLU A 528 10.36 -17.57 -10.19
C GLU A 528 9.80 -18.41 -9.03
N ASN A 529 9.96 -18.02 -7.75
CA ASN A 529 9.51 -18.90 -6.67
C ASN A 529 7.97 -18.95 -6.57
N GLY A 530 7.40 -20.06 -7.04
CA GLY A 530 6.02 -20.47 -6.82
C GLY A 530 5.01 -19.94 -7.85
N SER A 531 3.79 -19.65 -7.40
CA SER A 531 2.66 -19.27 -8.27
C SER A 531 2.70 -17.81 -8.76
N ALA A 532 3.75 -17.06 -8.45
CA ALA A 532 3.86 -15.63 -8.73
C ALA A 532 5.18 -15.30 -9.43
N VAL A 533 5.26 -15.62 -10.73
CA VAL A 533 6.30 -15.11 -11.62
C VAL A 533 6.15 -13.59 -11.75
N GLY A 534 7.22 -12.84 -11.53
CA GLY A 534 7.20 -11.38 -11.58
C GLY A 534 8.59 -10.75 -11.61
N ILE A 535 8.63 -9.41 -11.60
CA ILE A 535 9.88 -8.64 -11.47
C ILE A 535 9.88 -7.96 -10.10
N ARG A 536 11.00 -8.02 -9.38
CA ARG A 536 11.17 -7.38 -8.07
C ARG A 536 12.41 -6.51 -8.08
N GLY A 537 12.25 -5.26 -7.65
CA GLY A 537 13.34 -4.29 -7.74
C GLY A 537 12.87 -2.87 -7.55
N ILE A 538 13.85 -1.97 -7.50
CA ILE A 538 13.62 -0.53 -7.39
C ILE A 538 14.56 0.14 -8.38
N SER A 539 13.98 1.00 -9.22
CA SER A 539 14.72 1.93 -10.06
C SER A 539 14.15 3.32 -9.91
N VAL A 540 14.96 4.32 -10.22
CA VAL A 540 14.54 5.71 -10.34
C VAL A 540 14.88 6.23 -11.72
N VAL A 541 13.97 7.01 -12.29
CA VAL A 541 14.15 7.76 -13.53
C VAL A 541 14.26 9.23 -13.18
N ILE A 542 15.38 9.85 -13.52
CA ILE A 542 15.63 11.27 -13.31
C ILE A 542 15.50 11.99 -14.64
N ARG A 543 14.58 12.95 -14.71
CA ARG A 543 14.41 13.86 -15.84
C ARG A 543 14.95 15.23 -15.44
N ARG A 544 16.04 15.66 -16.08
CA ARG A 544 16.59 17.01 -15.89
C ARG A 544 15.80 17.96 -16.79
N PRO A 545 15.27 19.09 -16.27
CA PRO A 545 14.63 20.08 -17.12
C PRO A 545 15.65 20.59 -18.15
N GLU A 546 15.33 20.46 -19.44
CA GLU A 546 16.20 20.87 -20.56
C GLU A 546 16.60 22.35 -20.50
N ALA A 547 15.92 23.17 -19.69
CA ALA A 547 16.16 24.60 -19.53
C ALA A 547 17.48 24.99 -18.82
N LEU A 548 18.32 24.04 -18.38
CA LEU A 548 19.70 24.31 -17.94
C LEU A 548 20.76 23.93 -18.98
N ALA A 549 20.36 23.44 -20.16
CA ALA A 549 21.23 23.41 -21.32
C ALA A 549 21.36 24.83 -21.89
N THR A 550 22.22 25.66 -21.28
CA THR A 550 22.77 26.84 -21.95
C THR A 550 24.25 26.54 -22.23
N PRO A 551 24.74 26.80 -23.47
CA PRO A 551 26.03 26.32 -23.98
C PRO A 551 27.28 26.76 -23.20
#